data_AF-A0A925UCV9-F1
#
_entry.id   AF-A0A925UCV9-F1
#
_cell.length_a   1.000
_cell.length_b   1.000
_cell.length_c   1.000
_cell.angle_alpha   90.00
_cell.angle_beta   90.00
_cell.angle_gamma   90.00
#
_symmetry.space_group_name_H-M   'P 1'
#
loop_
_entity.id
_entity.type
_entity.pdbx_description
1 polymer ?
#
loop_
_entity_poly.entity_id
_entity_poly.type
_entity_poly.pdbx_seq_one_letter_code
_entity_poly.pdbx_strand_id
1 'polypeptide(L)' 'MTPAPIDDLTLHAWLDGELAPERSKEVDAWLLSNPEDAARVRLWAADHELMRAQLAGVLDEPVPSALEELLWRNPP' A
#
# COMPACT_ATOMS: atom_id res chain seq x y z
N MET A 1 -25.32 10.18 -6.08
CA MET A 1 -23.95 10.68 -5.86
C MET A 1 -23.08 9.92 -6.85
N THR A 2 -22.57 10.57 -7.88
CA THR A 2 -21.71 9.91 -8.88
C THR A 2 -20.44 9.44 -8.19
N PRO A 3 -20.00 8.18 -8.39
CA PRO A 3 -18.73 7.75 -7.82
C PRO A 3 -17.61 8.67 -8.31
N ALA A 4 -16.62 8.92 -7.46
CA ALA A 4 -15.43 9.67 -7.84
C ALA A 4 -14.79 9.02 -9.07
N PRO A 5 -14.14 9.80 -9.96
CA PRO A 5 -13.39 9.23 -11.07
C PRO A 5 -12.33 8.24 -10.56
N ILE A 6 -11.97 7.26 -11.39
CA ILE A 6 -10.81 6.40 -11.11
C ILE A 6 -9.58 7.20 -11.49
N ASP A 7 -8.80 7.57 -10.48
CA ASP A 7 -7.57 8.34 -10.57
C ASP A 7 -6.43 7.60 -9.86
N ASP A 8 -5.23 8.19 -9.87
CA ASP A 8 -4.04 7.59 -9.26
C ASP A 8 -4.22 7.26 -7.78
N LEU A 9 -4.90 8.14 -7.03
CA LEU A 9 -5.19 7.90 -5.62
C LEU A 9 -6.08 6.66 -5.45
N THR A 10 -7.10 6.51 -6.29
CA THR A 10 -7.96 5.33 -6.30
C THR A 10 -7.19 4.07 -6.65
N LEU A 11 -6.28 4.13 -7.62
CA LEU A 11 -5.45 2.99 -8.04
C LEU A 11 -4.44 2.57 -6.94
N HIS A 12 -3.85 3.53 -6.23
CA HIS A 12 -3.01 3.23 -5.06
C HIS A 12 -3.83 2.61 -3.93
N ALA A 13 -4.98 3.19 -3.58
CA ALA A 13 -5.86 2.62 -2.56
C ALA A 13 -6.35 1.20 -2.92
N TRP A 14 -6.55 0.92 -4.22
CA TRP A 14 -6.84 -0.44 -4.71
C TRP A 14 -5.65 -1.37 -4.47
N LEU A 15 -4.43 -0.94 -4.83
CA LEU A 15 -3.20 -1.70 -4.65
C LEU A 15 -2.91 -2.00 -3.17
N ASP A 16 -3.23 -1.05 -2.29
CA ASP A 16 -3.02 -1.15 -0.84
C ASP A 16 -4.15 -1.92 -0.13
N GLY A 17 -5.24 -2.25 -0.84
CA GLY A 17 -6.39 -2.96 -0.28
C GLY A 17 -7.29 -2.10 0.62
N GLU A 18 -7.21 -0.78 0.50
CA GLU A 18 -7.94 0.20 1.32
C GLU A 18 -9.34 0.52 0.78
N LEU A 19 -9.69 0.03 -0.41
CA LEU A 19 -11.01 0.25 -1.02
C LEU A 19 -12.08 -0.67 -0.44
N ALA A 20 -13.29 -0.14 -0.32
CA ALA A 20 -14.49 -0.95 -0.09
C ALA A 20 -14.64 -2.00 -1.21
N PRO A 21 -15.16 -3.21 -0.91
CA PRO A 21 -15.23 -4.32 -1.89
C PRO A 21 -15.94 -3.97 -3.20
N GLU A 22 -16.99 -3.16 -3.14
CA GLU A 22 -17.74 -2.69 -4.31
C GLU A 22 -16.89 -1.81 -5.21
N ARG A 23 -16.13 -0.87 -4.61
CA ARG A 23 -15.25 0.03 -5.34
C ARG A 23 -14.02 -0.70 -5.90
N SER A 24 -13.52 -1.70 -5.19
CA SER A 24 -12.42 -2.55 -5.67
C SER A 24 -12.81 -3.27 -6.97
N LYS A 25 -14.01 -3.85 -7.04
CA LYS A 25 -14.53 -4.49 -8.27
C LYS A 25 -14.68 -3.52 -9.45
N GLU A 26 -15.05 -2.26 -9.19
CA GLU A 26 -15.10 -1.23 -10.23
C GLU A 26 -13.71 -0.94 -10.79
N VAL A 27 -12.70 -0.86 -9.92
CA VAL A 27 -11.30 -0.68 -10.32
C VAL A 27 -10.77 -1.90 -11.07
N ASP A 28 -11.11 -3.13 -10.66
CA ASP A 28 -10.76 -4.34 -11.40
C ASP A 28 -11.28 -4.27 -12.85
N ALA A 29 -12.55 -3.90 -13.03
CA ALA A 29 -13.16 -3.74 -14.35
C ALA A 29 -12.51 -2.62 -15.18
N TRP A 30 -12.10 -1.52 -14.52
CA TRP A 30 -11.35 -0.44 -15.15
C TRP A 30 -9.99 -0.90 -15.65
N LEU A 31 -9.23 -1.60 -14.81
CA LEU A 31 -7.89 -2.10 -15.16
C LEU A 31 -7.92 -3.11 -16.32
N LEU A 32 -9.00 -3.89 -16.46
CA LEU A 32 -9.21 -4.76 -17.62
C LEU A 32 -9.41 -3.97 -18.93
N SER A 33 -9.99 -2.78 -18.85
CA SER A 33 -10.32 -1.95 -20.02
C SER A 33 -9.28 -0.86 -20.31
N ASN A 34 -8.35 -0.60 -19.37
CA ASN A 34 -7.35 0.47 -19.43
C ASN A 34 -5.95 -0.12 -19.24
N PRO A 35 -5.31 -0.64 -20.30
CA PRO A 35 -4.04 -1.36 -20.20
C PRO A 35 -2.87 -0.49 -19.75
N GLU A 36 -2.94 0.82 -20.00
CA GLU A 36 -1.92 1.79 -19.57
C GLU A 36 -1.92 1.94 -18.05
N ASP A 37 -3.09 2.14 -17.42
CA ASP A 37 -3.23 2.16 -15.97
C ASP A 37 -2.86 0.81 -15.34
N ALA A 38 -3.25 -0.30 -15.98
CA ALA A 38 -2.83 -1.62 -15.51
C ALA A 38 -1.31 -1.81 -15.56
N ALA A 39 -0.62 -1.23 -16.56
CA ALA A 39 0.84 -1.24 -16.61
C ALA A 39 1.45 -0.40 -15.49
N ARG A 40 0.89 0.78 -15.21
CA ARG A 40 1.33 1.65 -14.11
C ARG A 40 1.20 0.97 -12.75
N VAL A 41 0.04 0.37 -12.47
CA VAL A 41 -0.21 -0.39 -11.23
C VAL A 41 0.75 -1.56 -11.08
N ARG A 42 1.06 -2.29 -12.16
CA ARG A 42 2.08 -3.36 -12.12
C ARG A 42 3.48 -2.84 -11.78
N LEU A 43 3.87 -1.66 -12.28
CA LEU A 43 5.15 -1.05 -11.94
C LEU A 43 5.22 -0.68 -10.45
N TRP A 44 4.17 -0.01 -9.93
CA TRP A 44 4.10 0.32 -8.50
C TRP A 44 4.11 -0.92 -7.60
N ALA A 45 3.40 -1.98 -7.99
CA ALA A 45 3.41 -3.25 -7.27
C ALA A 45 4.83 -3.86 -7.22
N ALA A 46 5.58 -3.80 -8.31
CA ALA A 46 6.96 -4.28 -8.37
C ALA A 46 7.90 -3.44 -7.49
N ASP A 47 7.74 -2.12 -7.49
CA ASP A 47 8.51 -1.21 -6.62
C ASP A 47 8.23 -1.49 -5.14
N HIS A 48 6.96 -1.69 -4.77
CA HIS A 48 6.57 -2.03 -3.40
C HIS A 48 7.17 -3.37 -2.95
N GLU A 49 7.15 -4.40 -3.82
CA GLU A 49 7.75 -5.70 -3.51
C GLU A 49 9.27 -5.59 -3.36
N LEU A 50 9.95 -4.80 -4.20
CA LEU A 50 11.39 -4.55 -4.07
C LEU A 50 11.72 -3.89 -2.74
N MET A 51 10.95 -2.87 -2.34
CA MET A 51 11.14 -2.20 -1.04
C MET A 51 10.93 -3.16 0.12
N ARG A 52 9.86 -3.97 0.08
CA ARG A 52 9.62 -5.01 1.09
C ARG A 52 10.78 -5.99 1.20
N ALA A 53 11.26 -6.49 0.07
CA ALA A 53 12.37 -7.44 0.04
C ALA A 53 13.66 -6.84 0.63
N GLN A 54 13.98 -5.58 0.28
CA GLN A 54 15.17 -4.90 0.79
C GLN A 54 15.09 -4.59 2.29
N LEU A 55 13.89 -4.25 2.78
CA LEU A 55 13.68 -3.88 4.18
C LEU A 55 13.27 -5.05 5.07
N ALA A 56 13.09 -6.25 4.53
CA ALA A 56 12.63 -7.42 5.29
C ALA A 56 13.53 -7.71 6.50
N GLY A 57 14.85 -7.56 6.37
CA GLY A 57 15.79 -7.80 7.46
C GLY A 57 15.68 -6.82 8.64
N VAL A 58 15.11 -5.63 8.43
CA VAL A 58 14.89 -4.64 9.49
C VAL A 58 13.90 -5.17 10.54
N LEU A 59 12.97 -6.06 10.15
CA LEU A 59 12.01 -6.66 11.08
C LEU A 59 12.66 -7.60 12.09
N ASP A 60 13.86 -8.11 11.79
CA ASP A 60 14.62 -9.01 12.65
C ASP A 60 15.65 -8.26 13.53
N GLU A 61 15.83 -6.95 13.32
CA GLU A 61 16.73 -6.14 14.13
C GLU A 61 16.17 -5.90 15.55
N PRO A 62 17.01 -5.89 16.59
CA PRO A 62 16.56 -5.55 17.93
C PRO A 62 16.08 -4.10 17.97
N VAL A 63 15.05 -3.85 18.78
CA VAL A 63 14.54 -2.49 19.00
C VAL A 63 15.67 -1.63 19.57
N PRO A 64 15.95 -0.44 19.01
CA PRO A 64 16.95 0.46 19.57
C PRO A 64 16.69 0.79 21.04
N SER A 65 17.72 0.69 21.89
CA SER A 65 17.59 0.88 23.36
C SER A 65 16.98 2.23 23.75
N ALA A 66 17.21 3.28 22.95
CA ALA A 66 16.61 4.59 23.16
C ALA A 66 15.06 4.57 23.09
N LEU A 67 14.48 3.70 22.27
CA LEU A 67 13.02 3.51 22.20
C LEU A 67 12.50 2.68 23.38
N GLU A 68 13.27 1.69 23.84
CA GLU A 68 12.93 0.92 25.06
C GLU A 68 12.94 1.82 26.30
N GLU A 69 13.92 2.72 26.43
CA GLU A 69 14.00 3.70 27.51
C GLU A 69 12.82 4.68 27.52
N LEU A 70 12.32 5.06 26.33
CA LEU A 70 11.14 5.93 26.22
C LEU A 70 9.87 5.25 26.74
N LEU A 71 9.66 3.97 26.41
CA LEU A 71 8.55 3.18 26.92
C LEU A 71 8.59 3.06 28.45
N TRP A 72 9.77 2.87 29.04
CA TRP A 72 9.90 2.81 30.50
C TRP A 72 9.75 4.15 31.20
N ARG A 73 10.04 5.26 30.50
CA ARG A 73 9.80 6.61 31.03
C ARG A 73 8.32 7.00 31.02
N ASN A 74 7.51 6.40 30.16
CA ASN A 74 6.08 6.67 30.08
C ASN A 74 5.31 5.33 29.99
N PRO A 75 5.13 4.64 31.14
CA PRO A 75 4.42 3.36 31.16
C PRO A 75 2.96 3.53 30.69
N PRO A 76 2.35 2.49 30.09
CA PRO A 76 0.99 2.53 29.57
C PRO A 76 -0.07 2.78 30.65
#